data_AF-A0A954UEP5-F1
#
_entry.id   AF-A0A954UEP5-F1
#
_cell.length_a   1.000
_cell.length_b   1.000
_cell.length_c   1.000
_cell.angle_alpha   90.00
_cell.angle_beta   90.00
_cell.angle_gamma   90.00
#
_symmetry.space_group_name_H-M   'P 1'
#
loop_
_entity.id
_entity.type
_entity.pdbx_description
1 polymer ?
#
loop_
_entity_poly.entity_id
_entity_poly.type
_entity_poly.pdbx_seq_one_letter_code
_entity_poly.pdbx_strand_id
1 'polypeptide(L)'
;MLRIFSAEDREHEPIVITGIGMITSLGDTRETTWRGVQAGESRVRRLRGIPGIPDDSLIGAVVDIDRPPGRLKSIPLCERATDEALCDAR
;
A
#
# COMPACT_ATOMS: atom_id res chain seq x y z
N MET A 1 3.99 6.12 45.09
CA MET A 1 3.75 7.47 44.56
C MET A 1 3.26 7.31 43.13
N LEU A 2 1.96 7.47 42.88
CA LEU A 2 1.37 7.32 41.54
C LEU A 2 1.56 8.65 40.80
N ARG A 3 2.35 8.68 39.73
CA ARG A 3 2.45 9.86 38.85
C ARG A 3 1.21 9.87 37.97
N ILE A 4 0.36 10.88 38.13
CA ILE A 4 -0.72 11.19 37.19
C ILE A 4 -0.05 11.98 36.07
N PHE A 5 0.02 11.40 34.87
CA PHE A 5 0.55 12.08 33.69
C PHE A 5 -0.38 13.23 33.27
N SER A 6 0.20 14.39 32.96
CA SER A 6 -0.52 15.57 32.46
C SER A 6 -0.98 15.36 31.02
N ALA A 7 -1.97 16.12 30.54
CA ALA A 7 -2.34 16.14 29.13
C ALA A 7 -1.16 16.54 28.22
N GLU A 8 -0.24 17.38 28.71
CA GLU A 8 1.00 17.79 28.01
C GLU A 8 2.02 16.65 27.87
N ASP A 9 2.00 15.65 28.77
CA ASP A 9 2.86 14.45 28.65
C ASP A 9 2.40 13.57 27.46
N ARG A 10 1.12 13.64 27.07
CA ARG A 10 0.55 12.87 25.94
C ARG A 10 0.93 13.47 24.59
N GLU A 11 1.21 14.77 24.51
CA GLU A 11 1.69 15.40 23.27
C GLU A 11 3.13 15.01 22.92
N HIS A 12 3.87 14.44 23.88
CA HIS A 12 5.25 13.97 23.71
C HIS A 12 5.38 12.44 23.71
N GLU A 13 4.27 11.71 23.66
CA GLU A 13 4.30 10.24 23.62
C GLU A 13 4.89 9.77 22.28
N PRO A 14 5.97 8.98 22.28
CA PRO A 14 6.57 8.52 21.03
C PRO A 14 5.61 7.61 20.25
N ILE A 15 5.20 8.06 19.07
CA ILE A 15 4.44 7.26 18.11
C ILE A 15 5.43 6.53 17.21
N VAL A 16 5.30 5.20 17.14
CA VAL A 16 6.16 4.34 16.32
C VAL A 16 5.35 3.60 15.26
N ILE A 17 6.01 3.25 14.15
CA ILE A 17 5.45 2.36 13.14
C ILE A 17 5.71 0.93 13.60
N THR A 18 4.66 0.18 13.91
CA THR A 18 4.77 -1.21 14.38
C THR A 18 4.58 -2.23 13.25
N GLY A 19 3.88 -1.86 12.18
CA GLY A 19 3.68 -2.74 11.03
C GLY A 19 3.50 -1.96 9.74
N ILE A 20 3.92 -2.57 8.64
CA ILE A 20 3.85 -2.03 7.29
C ILE A 20 3.11 -3.01 6.39
N GLY A 21 2.20 -2.49 5.56
CA GLY A 21 1.57 -3.25 4.50
C GLY A 21 1.59 -2.47 3.20
N MET A 22 1.95 -3.15 2.12
CA MET A 22 2.17 -2.54 0.82
C MET A 22 1.64 -3.43 -0.29
N ILE A 23 0.86 -2.82 -1.18
CA ILE A 23 0.51 -3.42 -2.46
C ILE A 23 0.83 -2.42 -3.57
N THR A 24 1.68 -2.83 -4.50
CA THR A 24 2.21 -1.96 -5.55
C THR A 24 2.25 -2.69 -6.88
N SER A 25 2.68 -2.00 -7.94
CA SER A 25 2.94 -2.64 -9.23
C SER A 25 4.21 -3.49 -9.23
N LEU A 26 5.10 -3.30 -8.23
CA LEU A 26 6.36 -4.02 -8.07
C LEU A 26 6.24 -5.29 -7.22
N GLY A 27 5.25 -5.35 -6.32
CA GLY A 27 5.03 -6.46 -5.43
C GLY A 27 3.74 -6.30 -4.64
N ASP A 28 3.24 -7.42 -4.10
CA ASP A 28 2.00 -7.48 -3.31
C ASP A 28 2.24 -7.61 -1.80
N THR A 29 3.49 -7.44 -1.38
CA THR A 29 3.93 -7.38 0.03
C THR A 29 4.98 -6.29 0.24
N ARG A 30 5.26 -5.94 1.50
CA ARG A 30 6.34 -5.02 1.87
C ARG A 30 7.72 -5.52 1.43
N GLU A 31 8.04 -6.80 1.59
CA GLU A 31 9.34 -7.35 1.17
C GLU A 31 9.49 -7.45 -0.34
N THR A 32 8.44 -7.89 -1.05
CA THR A 32 8.50 -8.00 -2.51
C THR A 32 8.64 -6.63 -3.15
N THR A 33 7.87 -5.65 -2.65
CA THR A 33 8.00 -4.25 -3.06
C THR A 33 9.41 -3.72 -2.77
N TRP A 34 9.93 -3.91 -1.55
CA TRP A 34 11.25 -3.41 -1.17
C TRP A 34 12.38 -4.02 -2.02
N ARG A 35 12.34 -5.33 -2.27
CA ARG A 35 13.33 -5.99 -3.14
C ARG A 35 13.31 -5.41 -4.56
N GLY A 36 12.12 -5.18 -5.13
CA GLY A 36 11.99 -4.56 -6.45
C GLY A 36 12.57 -3.14 -6.49
N VAL A 37 12.33 -2.34 -5.44
CA VAL A 37 12.93 -1.01 -5.30
C VAL A 37 14.45 -1.09 -5.20
N GLN A 38 14.99 -1.97 -4.36
CA GLN A 38 16.44 -2.16 -4.21
C GLN A 38 17.12 -2.62 -5.51
N ALA A 39 16.41 -3.40 -6.33
CA ALA A 39 16.86 -3.83 -7.64
C ALA A 39 16.75 -2.75 -8.73
N GLY A 40 16.16 -1.58 -8.42
CA GLY A 40 15.92 -0.51 -9.39
C GLY A 40 14.89 -0.89 -10.47
N GLU A 41 13.99 -1.82 -10.18
CA GLU A 41 12.95 -2.26 -11.12
C GLU A 41 11.91 -1.16 -11.36
N SER A 42 11.42 -1.06 -12.60
CA SER A 42 10.26 -0.24 -12.98
C SER A 42 9.20 -1.10 -13.63
N ARG A 43 7.94 -0.89 -13.22
CA ARG A 43 6.75 -1.59 -13.77
C ARG A 43 5.84 -0.65 -14.55
N VAL A 44 6.37 0.54 -14.91
CA VAL A 44 5.69 1.45 -15.82
C VAL A 44 5.64 0.82 -17.21
N ARG A 45 4.43 0.74 -17.76
CA ARG A 45 4.18 0.19 -19.10
C ARG A 45 3.12 1.01 -19.81
N ARG A 46 3.06 0.85 -21.14
CA ARG A 46 1.93 1.35 -21.93
C ARG A 46 0.66 0.61 -21.51
N LEU A 47 -0.42 1.37 -21.33
CA LEU A 47 -1.71 0.84 -20.91
C LEU A 47 -2.55 0.47 -22.13
N ARG A 48 -3.36 -0.57 -21.96
CA ARG A 48 -4.28 -1.09 -22.98
C ARG A 48 -5.60 -1.47 -22.31
N GLY A 49 -6.68 -1.48 -23.09
CA GLY A 49 -7.98 -1.97 -22.64
C GLY A 49 -8.71 -1.06 -21.63
N ILE A 50 -8.40 0.24 -21.62
CA ILE A 50 -9.13 1.22 -20.80
C ILE A 50 -10.32 1.75 -21.60
N PRO A 51 -11.57 1.59 -21.14
CA PRO A 51 -12.75 2.05 -21.88
C PRO A 51 -12.68 3.55 -22.21
N GLY A 52 -12.90 3.89 -23.48
CA GLY A 52 -12.88 5.27 -23.97
C GLY A 52 -11.48 5.87 -24.17
N ILE A 53 -10.41 5.10 -23.98
CA ILE A 53 -9.03 5.56 -24.18
C ILE A 53 -8.34 4.68 -25.24
N PRO A 54 -7.72 5.26 -26.28
CA PRO A 54 -6.95 4.48 -27.24
C PRO A 54 -5.81 3.72 -26.56
N ASP A 55 -5.60 2.47 -26.98
CA ASP A 55 -4.44 1.67 -26.55
C ASP A 55 -3.13 2.42 -26.76
N ASP A 56 -2.16 2.18 -25.87
CA ASP A 56 -0.81 2.73 -25.93
C ASP A 56 -0.70 4.27 -25.82
N SER A 57 -1.81 4.99 -25.71
CA SER A 57 -1.84 6.45 -25.56
C SER A 57 -1.48 6.93 -24.16
N LEU A 58 -1.53 6.05 -23.15
CA LEU A 58 -1.18 6.32 -21.76
C LEU A 58 -0.11 5.37 -21.25
N ILE A 59 0.67 5.85 -20.29
CA ILE A 59 1.59 5.05 -19.49
C ILE A 59 1.10 4.99 -18.04
N GLY A 60 1.39 3.88 -17.37
CA GLY A 60 1.10 3.73 -15.95
C GLY A 60 1.73 2.47 -15.36
N ALA A 61 1.67 2.36 -14.04
CA ALA A 61 2.12 1.18 -13.31
C ALA A 61 0.91 0.58 -12.59
N VAL A 62 0.42 -0.53 -13.11
CA VAL A 62 -0.84 -1.13 -12.67
C VAL A 62 -0.56 -2.16 -11.59
N VAL A 63 -1.30 -2.07 -10.49
CA VAL A 63 -1.39 -3.16 -9.51
C VAL A 63 -2.34 -4.22 -10.04
N ASP A 64 -1.88 -5.45 -10.17
CA ASP A 64 -2.73 -6.58 -10.56
C ASP A 64 -3.41 -7.14 -9.31
N ILE A 65 -4.74 -7.04 -9.28
CA ILE A 65 -5.58 -7.53 -8.17
C ILE A 65 -6.95 -7.90 -8.70
N ASP A 66 -7.52 -8.97 -8.16
CA ASP A 66 -8.90 -9.35 -8.44
C ASP A 66 -9.86 -8.29 -7.89
N ARG A 67 -10.71 -7.79 -8.78
CA ARG A 67 -11.73 -6.78 -8.44
C ARG A 67 -13.10 -7.44 -8.49
N PRO A 68 -13.76 -7.67 -7.35
CA PRO A 68 -15.14 -8.13 -7.33
C PRO A 68 -16.08 -7.14 -8.04
N PRO A 69 -17.11 -7.61 -8.76
CA PRO A 69 -18.11 -6.74 -9.36
C PRO A 69 -18.75 -5.78 -8.34
N GLY A 70 -19.00 -4.54 -8.76
CA GLY A 70 -19.64 -3.53 -7.90
C GLY A 70 -18.74 -2.88 -6.84
N ARG A 71 -17.50 -3.35 -6.65
CA ARG A 71 -16.54 -2.71 -5.72
C ARG A 71 -15.59 -1.78 -6.46
N LEU A 72 -15.17 -0.68 -5.83
CA LEU A 72 -14.05 0.13 -6.33
C LEU A 72 -12.74 -0.65 -6.16
N LYS A 73 -11.81 -0.52 -7.12
CA LYS A 73 -10.50 -1.20 -7.06
C LYS A 73 -9.73 -0.83 -5.79
N SER A 74 -9.89 0.38 -5.27
CA SER A 74 -9.25 0.85 -4.05
C SER A 74 -9.63 0.03 -2.81
N ILE A 75 -10.82 -0.55 -2.75
CA ILE A 75 -11.28 -1.27 -1.56
C ILE A 75 -10.46 -2.55 -1.31
N PRO A 76 -10.36 -3.52 -2.24
CA PRO A 76 -9.53 -4.71 -2.02
C PRO A 76 -8.03 -4.37 -1.92
N LEU A 77 -7.57 -3.26 -2.52
CA LEU A 77 -6.19 -2.78 -2.32
C LEU A 77 -5.95 -2.36 -0.86
N CYS A 78 -6.86 -1.56 -0.30
CA CYS A 78 -6.76 -1.13 1.10
C CYS A 78 -6.89 -2.31 2.06
N GLU A 79 -7.86 -3.21 1.82
CA GLU A 79 -8.06 -4.41 2.65
C GLU A 79 -6.77 -5.23 2.71
N ARG A 80 -6.15 -5.52 1.57
CA ARG A 80 -4.91 -6.32 1.52
C ARG A 80 -3.72 -5.63 2.19
N ALA A 81 -3.54 -4.32 1.95
CA ALA A 81 -2.48 -3.56 2.61
C ALA A 81 -2.71 -3.45 4.13
N THR A 82 -3.96 -3.31 4.57
CA THR A 82 -4.30 -3.28 6.00
C THR A 82 -4.06 -4.65 6.65
N ASP A 83 -4.49 -5.73 6.01
CA ASP A 83 -4.28 -7.10 6.53
C ASP A 83 -2.78 -7.39 6.71
N GLU A 84 -1.96 -7.02 5.73
CA GLU A 84 -0.51 -7.17 5.84
C GLU A 84 0.06 -6.32 6.99
N ALA A 85 -0.31 -5.05 7.09
CA ALA A 85 0.18 -4.17 8.15
C ALA A 85 -0.20 -4.69 9.55
N LEU A 86 -1.41 -5.23 9.71
CA LEU A 86 -1.88 -5.81 10.97
C LEU A 86 -1.19 -7.13 11.30
N CYS A 87 -0.82 -7.93 10.30
CA CYS A 87 -0.01 -9.12 10.49
C CYS A 87 1.43 -8.79 10.88
N ASP A 88 2.01 -7.75 10.28
CA ASP A 88 3.38 -7.30 10.54
C ASP A 88 3.55 -6.66 11.92
N ALA A 89 2.49 -6.02 12.43
CA ALA A 89 2.48 -5.37 13.74
C ALA A 89 2.39 -6.31 14.95
N ARG A 90 2.36 -7.64 14.74
CA ARG A 90 2.22 -8.66 15.79
C ARG A 90 3.57 -9.24 16.21
#